data_AF-A0A1V9ZGE7-F1
#
_entry.id   AF-A0A1V9ZGE7-F1
#
_cell.length_a   1.000
_cell.length_b   1.000
_cell.length_c   1.000
_cell.angle_alpha   90.00
_cell.angle_beta   90.00
_cell.angle_gamma   90.00
#
_symmetry.space_group_name_H-M   'P 1'
#
loop_
_entity.id
_entity.type
_entity.pdbx_description
1 polymer ?
#
loop_
_entity_poly.entity_id
_entity_poly.type
_entity_poly.pdbx_seq_one_letter_code
_entity_poly.pdbx_strand_id
1 'polypeptide(L)' 'MADKVPYMSSTPTQFEMGECTKLQRESLKCIEENYRQRDKCAEFFERYRECKKGRHSAIVAARRAGKLE' A
#
# COMPACT_ATOMS: atom_id res chain seq x y z
N MET A 1 18.71 -4.13 22.52
CA MET A 1 17.23 -4.17 22.34
C MET A 1 16.82 -2.79 21.83
N ALA A 2 16.49 -2.70 20.54
CA ALA A 2 15.78 -1.58 19.93
C ALA A 2 15.26 -2.07 18.58
N ASP A 3 13.94 -2.18 18.48
CA ASP A 3 13.12 -2.55 17.34
C ASP A 3 13.72 -2.33 15.95
N LYS A 4 14.06 -3.43 15.26
CA LYS A 4 14.02 -3.45 13.80
C LYS A 4 12.56 -3.50 13.37
N VAL A 5 11.85 -2.38 13.47
CA VAL A 5 10.70 -2.17 12.59
C VAL A 5 11.25 -2.26 11.16
N PRO A 6 10.74 -3.16 10.29
CA PRO A 6 11.20 -3.24 8.92
C PRO A 6 10.79 -1.95 8.21
N TYR A 7 11.70 -0.98 8.17
CA TYR A 7 11.61 0.18 7.31
C TYR A 7 11.47 -0.35 5.89
N MET A 8 10.28 -0.17 5.31
CA MET A 8 10.00 -0.55 3.93
C MET A 8 11.08 0.08 3.06
N SER A 9 11.91 -0.76 2.45
CA SER A 9 13.08 -0.39 1.69
C SER A 9 12.73 0.63 0.60
N SER A 10 13.32 1.82 0.69
CA SER A 10 13.13 2.97 -0.22
C SER A 10 13.79 2.80 -1.59
N THR A 11 13.73 1.61 -2.19
CA THR A 11 14.13 1.41 -3.58
C THR A 11 12.85 1.31 -4.41
N PRO A 12 12.60 2.27 -5.34
CA PRO A 12 11.49 2.19 -6.26
C PRO A 12 11.75 1.10 -7.28
N THR A 13 11.57 -0.15 -6.84
CA THR A 13 11.16 -1.20 -7.75
C THR A 13 9.87 -0.69 -8.43
N GLN A 14 9.57 -1.14 -9.64
CA GLN A 14 8.38 -0.78 -10.44
C GLN A 14 7.03 -0.73 -9.66
N PHE A 15 7.03 -1.29 -8.44
CA PHE A 15 6.04 -1.26 -7.38
C PHE A 15 5.81 0.10 -6.68
N GLU A 16 6.77 1.03 -6.67
CA GLU A 16 6.63 2.35 -6.03
C GLU A 16 6.01 3.42 -6.95
N MET A 17 5.95 3.18 -8.27
CA MET A 17 5.40 4.13 -9.26
C MET A 17 3.95 3.82 -9.67
N GLY A 18 3.19 3.11 -8.82
CA GLY A 18 1.80 2.71 -9.09
C GLY A 18 0.75 3.60 -8.42
N GLU A 19 -0.49 3.55 -8.91
CA GLU A 19 -1.66 4.22 -8.31
C GLU A 19 -1.81 3.93 -6.80
N CYS A 20 -1.44 2.72 -6.35
CA CYS A 20 -1.47 2.38 -4.93
C CYS A 20 -0.51 3.23 -4.08
N THR A 21 0.63 3.68 -4.62
CA THR A 21 1.57 4.55 -3.89
C THR A 21 0.99 5.95 -3.71
N LYS A 22 0.22 6.44 -4.68
CA LYS A 22 -0.50 7.72 -4.56
C LYS A 22 -1.52 7.64 -3.43
N LEU A 23 -2.34 6.58 -3.44
CA LEU A 23 -3.33 6.32 -2.39
C LEU A 23 -2.68 6.12 -1.02
N GLN A 24 -1.51 5.47 -0.95
CA GLN A 24 -0.74 5.34 0.28
C GLN A 24 -0.34 6.72 0.83
N ARG A 25 0.24 7.58 -0.01
CA ARG A 25 0.64 8.93 0.40
C ARG A 25 -0.56 9.77 0.85
N GLU A 26 -1.69 9.68 0.16
CA GLU A 26 -2.93 10.36 0.56
C GLU A 26 -3.42 9.88 1.94
N SER A 27 -3.40 8.56 2.17
CA SER A 27 -3.81 7.99 3.46
C SER A 27 -2.87 8.40 4.61
N LEU A 28 -1.56 8.47 4.35
CA LEU A 28 -0.57 8.92 5.33
C LEU A 28 -0.74 10.40 5.66
N LYS A 29 -0.90 11.24 4.63
CA LYS A 29 -1.14 12.68 4.79
C LYS A 29 -2.38 12.94 5.66
N CYS A 30 -3.48 12.21 5.40
CA CYS A 30 -4.69 12.34 6.21
C CYS A 30 -4.44 12.03 7.69
N ILE A 31 -3.68 10.97 8.01
CA ILE A 31 -3.32 10.64 9.39
C ILE A 31 -2.41 11.71 10.02
N GLU A 32 -1.44 12.23 9.27
CA GLU A 32 -0.54 13.25 9.78
C GLU A 32 -1.33 14.50 10.24
N GLU A 33 -2.34 14.89 9.46
CA GLU A 33 -3.21 16.04 9.78
C GLU A 33 -4.30 15.70 10.82
N ASN A 34 -4.76 14.44 10.88
CA ASN A 34 -5.88 13.99 11.71
C ASN A 34 -5.47 12.89 12.69
N TYR A 35 -4.29 12.99 13.32
CA TYR A 35 -3.69 11.90 14.10
C TYR A 35 -4.61 11.32 15.20
N ARG A 36 -5.44 12.18 15.83
CA ARG A 36 -6.41 11.79 16.87
C ARG A 36 -7.75 11.29 16.30
N GLN A 37 -8.01 11.48 15.02
CA GLN A 37 -9.27 11.19 14.33
C GLN A 37 -9.01 10.32 13.10
N ARG A 38 -8.24 9.24 13.29
CA ARG A 38 -7.86 8.31 12.22
C ARG A 38 -9.06 7.73 11.47
N ASP A 39 -10.21 7.62 12.13
CA ASP A 39 -11.46 7.15 11.54
C ASP A 39 -11.93 8.02 10.37
N LYS A 40 -11.63 9.33 10.38
CA LYS A 40 -11.92 10.22 9.25
C LYS A 40 -11.14 9.86 7.98
N CYS A 41 -10.02 9.16 8.16
CA CYS A 41 -9.16 8.74 7.07
C CYS A 41 -9.48 7.32 6.57
N ALA A 42 -10.53 6.68 7.10
CA ALA A 42 -10.92 5.31 6.76
C ALA A 42 -11.05 5.12 5.24
N GLU A 43 -11.68 6.06 4.54
CA GLU A 43 -11.86 6.02 3.09
C GLU A 43 -10.51 5.92 2.33
N PHE A 44 -9.50 6.70 2.74
CA PHE A 44 -8.18 6.63 2.12
C PHE A 44 -7.49 5.29 2.37
N PHE A 45 -7.69 4.70 3.56
CA PHE A 45 -7.19 3.35 3.86
C PHE A 45 -7.90 2.27 3.06
N GLU A 46 -9.21 2.39 2.89
CA GLU A 46 -9.99 1.44 2.11
C GLU A 46 -9.54 1.45 0.65
N ARG A 47 -9.45 2.61 0.03
CA ARG A 47 -8.95 2.76 -1.35
C ARG A 47 -7.55 2.17 -1.52
N TYR A 48 -6.64 2.42 -0.58
CA TYR A 48 -5.30 1.82 -0.59
C TYR A 48 -5.35 0.29 -0.46
N ARG A 49 -6.19 -0.25 0.44
CA ARG A 49 -6.37 -1.71 0.63
C ARG A 49 -6.94 -2.37 -0.62
N GLU A 50 -7.93 -1.76 -1.26
CA GLU A 50 -8.52 -2.27 -2.50
C GLU A 50 -7.47 -2.34 -3.61
N CYS A 51 -6.66 -1.30 -3.77
CA CYS A 51 -5.57 -1.29 -4.74
C CYS A 51 -4.56 -2.43 -4.48
N LYS A 52 -4.17 -2.65 -3.23
CA LYS A 52 -3.32 -3.80 -2.86
C LYS A 52 -3.99 -5.15 -3.14
N LYS A 53 -5.29 -5.27 -2.83
CA LYS A 53 -6.05 -6.51 -3.02
C LYS A 53 -6.15 -6.85 -4.51
N GLY A 54 -6.52 -5.89 -5.35
CA GLY A 54 -6.59 -6.06 -6.81
C GLY A 54 -5.23 -6.44 -7.40
N ARG A 55 -4.14 -5.81 -6.94
CA ARG A 55 -2.79 -6.17 -7.37
C ARG A 55 -2.39 -7.57 -6.92
N HIS A 56 -2.69 -7.94 -5.67
CA HIS A 56 -2.41 -9.28 -5.17
C HIS A 56 -3.19 -10.34 -5.94
N SER A 57 -4.48 -10.11 -6.22
CA SER A 57 -5.27 -11.03 -7.05
C SER A 57 -4.72 -11.13 -8.46
N ALA A 58 -4.26 -10.04 -9.07
CA ALA A 58 -3.64 -10.07 -10.39
C ALA A 58 -2.32 -10.88 -10.39
N ILE A 59 -1.47 -10.71 -9.38
CA ILE A 59 -0.24 -11.50 -9.22
C ILE A 59 -0.57 -12.98 -9.02
N VAL A 60 -1.53 -13.30 -8.15
CA VAL A 60 -1.96 -14.69 -7.91
C VAL A 60 -2.54 -15.30 -9.19
N ALA A 61 -3.35 -14.56 -9.94
CA ALA A 61 -3.90 -15.00 -11.22
C ALA A 61 -2.79 -15.23 -12.26
N ALA A 62 -1.81 -14.33 -12.35
CA ALA A 62 -0.69 -14.47 -13.26
C ALA A 62 0.23 -15.65 -12.90
N ARG A 63 0.47 -15.90 -11.60
CA ARG A 63 1.19 -17.10 -11.12
C ARG A 63 0.42 -18.37 -11.45
N ARG A 64 -0.89 -18.40 -11.21
CA ARG A 64 -1.75 -19.53 -11.59
C ARG A 64 -1.75 -19.78 -13.10
N ALA A 65 -1.64 -18.72 -13.89
CA ALA A 65 -1.55 -18.80 -15.35
C ALA A 65 -0.13 -19.12 -15.87
N GLY A 66 0.86 -19.32 -14.99
CA GLY A 66 2.25 -19.58 -15.37
C GLY A 66 2.96 -18.40 -16.04
N LYS A 67 2.45 -17.17 -15.88
CA LYS A 67 2.98 -15.95 -16.51
C LYS A 67 3.95 -15.16 -15.61
N LEU A 68 4.13 -15.60 -14.38
CA LEU A 68 4.97 -14.98 -13.37
C LEU A 68 5.79 -16.10 -12.73
N GLU A 69 7.02 -16.29 -13.22
CA GLU A 69 8.03 -17.16 -12.62
C GLU A 69 8.77 -16.45 -11.47
#